data_AF-A0A966SJ65-F1
#
_entry.id   AF-A0A966SJ65-F1
#
_cell.length_a   1.000
_cell.length_b   1.000
_cell.length_c   1.000
_cell.angle_alpha   90.00
_cell.angle_beta   90.00
_cell.angle_gamma   90.00
#
_symmetry.space_group_name_H-M   'P 1'
#
loop_
_entity.id
_entity.type
_entity.pdbx_description
1 polymer ?
#
loop_
_entity_poly.entity_id
_entity_poly.type
_entity_poly.pdbx_seq_one_letter_code
_entity_poly.pdbx_strand_id
1 'polypeptide(L)'
;MNQKPLTTSELTELTAGLHRLSRNLWWTWNQEPQEIFHDLSPRGWTNLYHNAVAILHEVSDYELRMRLQEPEFADRVRRVLKAFDAYLKSTDTWGAQNA
;
A
#
# COMPACT_ATOMS: atom_id res chain seq x y z
N MET A 1 -12.24 -17.15 -12.56
CA MET A 1 -12.71 -15.83 -13.06
C MET A 1 -11.60 -15.26 -13.94
N ASN A 2 -11.91 -14.92 -15.20
CA ASN A 2 -10.92 -14.47 -16.17
C ASN A 2 -10.64 -12.97 -15.97
N GLN A 3 -9.85 -12.63 -14.93
CA GLN A 3 -9.45 -11.24 -14.66
C GLN A 3 -8.40 -10.81 -15.68
N LYS A 4 -8.67 -9.69 -16.38
CA LYS A 4 -7.70 -9.12 -17.33
C LYS A 4 -6.48 -8.60 -16.54
N PRO A 5 -5.24 -8.86 -17.00
CA PRO A 5 -4.06 -8.34 -16.34
C PRO A 5 -4.10 -6.81 -16.32
N LEU A 6 -3.55 -6.22 -15.24
CA LEU A 6 -3.43 -4.78 -15.09
C LEU A 6 -2.58 -4.20 -16.22
N THR A 7 -2.99 -3.03 -16.70
CA THR A 7 -2.23 -2.24 -17.66
C THR A 7 -0.98 -1.64 -17.01
N THR A 8 -0.02 -1.23 -17.83
CA THR A 8 1.21 -0.57 -17.35
C THR A 8 0.92 0.73 -16.59
N SER A 9 -0.12 1.48 -16.98
CA SER A 9 -0.53 2.69 -16.27
C SER A 9 -1.00 2.35 -14.85
N GLU A 10 -1.90 1.39 -14.72
CA GLU A 10 -2.43 0.95 -13.42
C GLU A 10 -1.32 0.42 -12.50
N LEU A 11 -0.38 -0.38 -13.03
CA LEU A 11 0.76 -0.84 -12.24
C LEU A 11 1.62 0.31 -11.74
N THR A 12 1.86 1.32 -12.59
CA THR A 12 2.64 2.51 -12.23
C THR A 12 1.93 3.31 -11.14
N GLU A 13 0.63 3.50 -11.26
CA GLU A 13 -0.21 4.20 -10.28
C GLU A 13 -0.22 3.50 -8.92
N LEU A 14 -0.43 2.18 -8.90
CA LEU A 14 -0.44 1.39 -7.65
C LEU A 14 0.94 1.39 -6.99
N THR A 15 2.01 1.23 -7.77
CA THR A 15 3.40 1.28 -7.27
C THR A 15 3.71 2.65 -6.66
N ALA A 16 3.37 3.73 -7.35
CA ALA A 16 3.53 5.09 -6.83
C ALA A 16 2.69 5.32 -5.55
N GLY A 17 1.48 4.77 -5.51
CA GLY A 17 0.61 4.77 -4.33
C GLY A 17 1.25 4.08 -3.13
N LEU A 18 1.80 2.88 -3.30
CA LEU A 18 2.49 2.14 -2.24
C LEU A 18 3.72 2.91 -1.71
N HIS A 19 4.48 3.54 -2.60
CA HIS A 19 5.60 4.41 -2.22
C HIS A 19 5.16 5.67 -1.46
N ARG A 20 3.99 6.23 -1.77
CA ARG A 20 3.42 7.35 -1.01
C ARG A 20 2.96 6.89 0.36
N LEU A 21 2.28 5.75 0.42
CA LEU A 21 1.80 5.14 1.65
C LEU A 21 2.95 4.81 2.59
N SER A 22 4.02 4.15 2.13
CA SER A 22 5.13 3.72 2.99
C SER A 22 5.85 4.86 3.72
N ARG A 23 5.79 6.08 3.16
CA ARG A 23 6.41 7.30 3.72
C ARG A 23 5.47 8.13 4.61
N ASN A 24 4.24 7.66 4.85
CA ASN A 24 3.26 8.36 5.67
C ASN A 24 2.90 7.55 6.91
N LEU A 25 2.95 8.14 8.11
CA LEU A 25 2.71 7.38 9.36
C LEU A 25 1.31 6.77 9.48
N TRP A 26 0.34 7.16 8.65
CA TRP A 26 -1.01 6.60 8.67
C TRP A 26 -1.05 5.08 8.64
N TRP A 27 -0.14 4.41 7.91
CA TRP A 27 -0.13 2.95 7.85
C TRP A 27 0.20 2.30 9.22
N THR A 28 0.89 2.99 10.13
CA THR A 28 1.40 2.40 11.39
C THR A 28 0.30 2.06 12.39
N TRP A 29 -0.88 2.66 12.27
CA TRP A 29 -2.04 2.37 13.12
C TRP A 29 -3.22 1.75 12.36
N ASN A 30 -3.01 1.36 11.09
CA ASN A 30 -4.00 0.63 10.29
C ASN A 30 -3.45 -0.75 9.97
N GLN A 31 -4.22 -1.80 10.29
CA GLN A 31 -3.79 -3.19 10.12
C GLN A 31 -3.66 -3.59 8.63
N GLU A 32 -4.65 -3.26 7.80
CA GLU A 32 -4.67 -3.70 6.39
C GLU A 32 -3.43 -3.20 5.58
N PRO A 33 -2.97 -1.95 5.71
CA PRO A 33 -1.69 -1.52 5.13
C PRO A 33 -0.46 -2.30 5.63
N GLN A 34 -0.43 -2.69 6.91
CA GLN A 34 0.69 -3.46 7.47
C GLN A 34 0.73 -4.86 6.87
N GLU A 35 -0.43 -5.48 6.67
CA GLU A 35 -0.56 -6.77 6.00
C GLU A 35 -0.04 -6.70 4.55
N ILE A 36 -0.30 -5.60 3.82
CA ILE A 36 0.28 -5.41 2.48
C ILE A 36 1.81 -5.45 2.50
N PHE A 37 2.47 -4.74 3.42
CA PHE A 37 3.93 -4.74 3.51
C PHE A 37 4.48 -6.06 4.05
N HIS A 38 3.76 -6.71 4.96
CA HIS A 38 4.10 -8.04 5.44
C HIS A 38 4.06 -9.08 4.32
N ASP A 39 2.99 -9.12 3.53
CA ASP A 39 2.77 -10.07 2.45
C ASP A 39 3.85 -9.97 1.38
N LEU A 40 4.38 -8.77 1.12
CA LEU A 40 5.46 -8.55 0.16
C LEU A 40 6.73 -9.30 0.55
N SER A 41 7.15 -9.22 1.81
CA SER A 41 8.31 -9.96 2.32
C SER A 41 8.10 -10.31 3.81
N PRO A 42 7.52 -11.48 4.14
CA PRO A 42 7.24 -11.84 5.54
C PRO A 42 8.51 -11.95 6.38
N ARG A 43 9.61 -12.43 5.77
CA ARG A 43 10.93 -12.51 6.41
C ARG A 43 11.55 -11.13 6.56
N GLY A 44 11.52 -10.31 5.51
CA GLY A 44 12.00 -8.93 5.54
C GLY A 44 11.25 -8.10 6.57
N TRP A 45 9.94 -8.29 6.72
CA TRP A 45 9.10 -7.53 7.63
C TRP A 45 9.59 -7.55 9.07
N THR A 46 9.87 -8.76 9.58
CA THR A 46 10.41 -8.93 10.93
C THR A 46 11.86 -8.44 11.03
N ASN A 47 12.69 -8.77 10.04
CA ASN A 47 14.12 -8.46 10.07
C ASN A 47 14.43 -6.96 9.88
N LEU A 48 13.57 -6.23 9.17
CA LEU A 48 13.67 -4.80 8.90
C LEU A 48 12.84 -3.98 9.89
N TYR A 49 12.43 -4.57 11.01
CA TYR A 49 11.69 -3.90 12.08
C TYR A 49 10.43 -3.18 11.59
N HIS A 50 9.63 -3.84 10.75
CA HIS A 50 8.37 -3.32 10.23
C HIS A 50 8.53 -2.03 9.39
N ASN A 51 9.68 -1.87 8.72
CA ASN A 51 9.94 -0.68 7.89
C ASN A 51 9.39 -0.84 6.47
N ALA A 52 8.21 -0.28 6.21
CA ALA A 52 7.55 -0.30 4.91
C ALA A 52 8.41 0.25 3.74
N VAL A 53 9.24 1.26 3.99
CA VAL A 53 10.15 1.81 2.96
C VAL A 53 11.24 0.80 2.63
N ALA A 54 11.84 0.17 3.64
CA ALA A 54 12.87 -0.85 3.43
C ALA A 54 12.31 -2.09 2.70
N ILE A 55 11.07 -2.50 2.99
CA ILE A 55 10.40 -3.59 2.26
C ILE A 55 10.28 -3.28 0.77
N LEU A 56 9.81 -2.08 0.42
CA LEU A 56 9.69 -1.69 -0.99
C LEU A 56 11.06 -1.51 -1.68
N HIS A 57 12.14 -1.35 -0.92
CA HIS A 57 13.51 -1.36 -1.46
C HIS A 57 14.09 -2.77 -1.60
N GLU A 58 13.67 -3.72 -0.75
CA GLU A 58 14.09 -5.12 -0.80
C GLU A 58 13.38 -5.87 -1.94
N VAL A 59 12.09 -5.61 -2.15
CA VAL A 59 11.32 -6.21 -3.25
C VAL A 59 11.70 -5.54 -4.57
N SER A 60 12.15 -6.34 -5.53
CA SER A 60 12.48 -5.82 -6.87
C SER A 60 11.24 -5.28 -7.59
N ASP A 61 11.40 -4.28 -8.46
CA ASP A 61 10.32 -3.74 -9.29
C ASP A 61 9.56 -4.83 -10.08
N TYR A 62 10.29 -5.85 -10.55
CA TYR A 62 9.70 -6.99 -11.25
C TYR A 62 8.79 -7.80 -10.33
N GLU A 63 9.27 -8.15 -9.13
CA GLU A 63 8.50 -8.91 -8.15
C GLU A 63 7.26 -8.12 -7.68
N LEU A 64 7.42 -6.83 -7.39
CA LEU A 64 6.30 -5.98 -6.99
C LEU A 64 5.21 -5.94 -8.09
N ARG A 65 5.61 -5.79 -9.36
CA ARG A 65 4.67 -5.83 -10.49
C ARG A 65 4.00 -7.19 -10.63
N MET A 66 4.71 -8.29 -10.40
CA MET A 66 4.12 -9.63 -10.41
C MET A 66 3.08 -9.80 -9.29
N ARG A 67 3.38 -9.36 -8.06
CA ARG A 67 2.41 -9.38 -6.95
C ARG A 67 1.19 -8.51 -7.25
N LEU A 68 1.40 -7.34 -7.85
CA LEU A 68 0.30 -6.45 -8.27
C LEU A 68 -0.55 -7.01 -9.43
N GLN A 69 -0.07 -8.03 -10.16
CA GLN A 69 -0.90 -8.72 -11.15
C GLN A 69 -1.81 -9.78 -10.51
N GLU A 70 -1.59 -10.14 -9.24
CA GLU A 70 -2.51 -11.01 -8.50
C GLU A 70 -3.79 -10.22 -8.14
N PRO A 71 -4.98 -10.63 -8.63
CA PRO A 71 -6.19 -9.81 -8.50
C PRO A 71 -6.55 -9.50 -7.04
N GLU A 72 -6.44 -10.48 -6.16
CA GLU A 72 -6.75 -10.29 -4.75
C GLU A 72 -5.80 -9.30 -4.07
N PHE A 73 -4.50 -9.38 -4.35
CA PHE A 73 -3.51 -8.44 -3.81
C PHE A 73 -3.74 -7.03 -4.36
N ALA A 74 -3.94 -6.89 -5.66
CA ALA A 74 -4.22 -5.61 -6.31
C ALA A 74 -5.47 -4.92 -5.74
N ASP A 75 -6.54 -5.69 -5.50
CA ASP A 75 -7.78 -5.17 -4.94
C ASP A 75 -7.62 -4.73 -3.47
N ARG A 76 -6.83 -5.46 -2.66
CA ARG A 76 -6.46 -5.00 -1.32
C ARG A 76 -5.66 -3.70 -1.37
N VAL A 77 -4.66 -3.61 -2.25
CA VAL A 77 -3.84 -2.39 -2.42
C VAL A 77 -4.71 -1.21 -2.83
N ARG A 78 -5.61 -1.38 -3.81
CA ARG A 78 -6.54 -0.32 -4.24
C ARG A 78 -7.42 0.16 -3.10
N ARG A 79 -7.98 -0.76 -2.31
CA ARG A 79 -8.83 -0.42 -1.16
C ARG A 79 -8.07 0.36 -0.12
N VAL A 80 -6.86 -0.08 0.24
CA VAL A 80 -5.97 0.61 1.18
C VAL A 80 -5.63 2.01 0.68
N LEU A 81 -5.22 2.16 -0.59
CA LEU A 81 -4.87 3.48 -1.15
C LEU A 81 -6.08 4.41 -1.20
N LYS A 82 -7.27 3.90 -1.49
CA LYS A 82 -8.51 4.66 -1.44
C LYS A 82 -8.83 5.14 -0.01
N ALA A 83 -8.68 4.27 0.99
CA ALA A 83 -8.89 4.64 2.40
C ALA A 83 -7.86 5.69 2.86
N PHE A 84 -6.60 5.53 2.45
CA PHE A 84 -5.54 6.49 2.71
C PHE A 84 -5.85 7.87 2.10
N ASP A 85 -6.24 7.92 0.83
CA ASP A 85 -6.59 9.17 0.16
C ASP A 85 -7.85 9.83 0.77
N ALA A 86 -8.83 9.02 1.18
CA ALA A 86 -10.01 9.52 1.88
C ALA A 86 -9.65 10.13 3.24
N TYR A 87 -8.78 9.47 4.01
CA TYR A 87 -8.29 9.98 5.30
C TYR A 87 -7.59 11.33 5.14
N LEU A 88 -6.68 11.46 4.16
CA LEU A 88 -5.94 12.71 3.93
C LEU A 88 -6.82 13.85 3.43
N LYS A 89 -7.92 13.55 2.74
CA LYS A 89 -8.86 14.56 2.23
C LYS A 89 -9.98 14.91 3.21
N SER A 90 -10.09 14.20 4.32
CA SER A 90 -11.16 14.46 5.29
C SER A 90 -11.01 15.86 5.88
N THR A 91 -12.02 16.70 5.66
CA THR A 91 -12.16 18.01 6.32
C THR A 91 -12.97 17.92 7.60
N ASP A 92 -13.71 16.82 7.78
CA ASP A 92 -14.51 16.54 8.97
C ASP A 92 -13.65 15.88 10.05
N THR A 93 -12.76 16.68 10.63
CA THR A 93 -11.89 16.23 11.72
C THR A 93 -12.31 16.88 13.02
N TRP A 94 -12.04 16.20 14.15
CA TRP A 94 -12.29 16.78 15.46
C TRP A 94 -11.66 18.18 15.61
N GLY A 95 -10.45 18.38 15.09
CA GLY A 95 -9.77 19.68 15.09
C GLY A 95 -10.48 20.74 14.25
N ALA A 96 -11.01 20.39 13.08
CA ALA A 96 -11.79 21.32 12.27
C ALA A 96 -13.12 21.73 12.93
N GLN A 97 -13.73 20.83 13.71
CA GLN A 97 -14.99 21.10 14.41
C GLN A 97 -14.81 21.89 15.73
N ASN A 98 -13.63 21.86 16.35
CA ASN A 98 -13.40 22.39 17.70
C ASN A 98 -12.22 23.41 17.77
N ALA A 99 -11.83 23.99 16.63
CA ALA A 99 -10.79 25.02 16.53
C ALA A 99 -11.25 26.40 17.05
#